data_AF-A0A0C2WY35-F1
#
_entry.id   AF-A0A0C2WY35-F1
#
_cell.length_a   1.000
_cell.length_b   1.000
_cell.length_c   1.000
_cell.angle_alpha   90.00
_cell.angle_beta   90.00
_cell.angle_gamma   90.00
#
_symmetry.space_group_name_H-M   'P 1'
#
loop_
_entity.id
_entity.type
_entity.pdbx_description
1 polymer ?
#
loop_
_entity_poly.entity_id
_entity_poly.type
_entity_poly.pdbx_seq_one_letter_code
_entity_poly.pdbx_strand_id
1 'polypeptide(L)'
;MSGKRVHRCGSIAQLVNDLVNGLSASQPYPSFRRWIINERGYATIVPSEEDDVVYGLLYEITQLNMDELDKYESHYDKVLMDIEDPTAESDETRRILHDTLVYVERKTNEGPPKTEYIYRMNQAIADAVKEGVPKDYIDRYLRKFIPAEPPSLPN
;
A
#
# COMPACT_ATOMS: atom_id res chain seq x y z
N MET A 1 -24.10 -12.82 -5.49
CA MET A 1 -24.22 -11.36 -5.33
C MET A 1 -22.80 -10.83 -5.20
N SER A 2 -22.25 -10.29 -6.29
CA SER A 2 -20.84 -9.87 -6.38
C SER A 2 -20.71 -8.48 -5.74
N GLY A 3 -20.08 -8.44 -4.57
CA GLY A 3 -19.85 -7.23 -3.79
C GLY A 3 -18.79 -6.35 -4.45
N LYS A 4 -19.19 -5.10 -4.71
CA LYS A 4 -18.36 -3.90 -4.94
C LYS A 4 -17.00 -4.10 -5.65
N ARG A 5 -17.02 -3.91 -6.97
CA ARG A 5 -15.85 -3.53 -7.78
C ARG A 5 -15.42 -2.11 -7.43
N VAL A 6 -14.24 -1.95 -6.83
CA VAL A 6 -13.56 -0.66 -6.75
C VAL A 6 -12.36 -0.71 -7.69
N HIS A 7 -12.49 -0.03 -8.83
CA HIS A 7 -11.37 0.32 -9.69
C HIS A 7 -10.96 1.76 -9.37
N ARG A 8 -9.77 1.95 -8.79
CA ARG A 8 -8.79 2.98 -9.21
C ARG A 8 -7.51 2.86 -8.37
N CYS A 9 -6.45 2.54 -9.12
CA CYS A 9 -5.04 2.55 -8.75
C CYS A 9 -4.60 3.93 -8.23
N GLY A 10 -3.86 3.91 -7.12
CA GLY A 10 -3.32 5.09 -6.44
C GLY A 10 -2.67 4.78 -5.09
N SER A 11 -1.91 3.69 -5.00
CA SER A 11 -0.84 3.42 -4.02
C SER A 11 -0.96 3.99 -2.59
N ILE A 12 -1.85 3.45 -1.78
CA ILE A 12 -1.48 3.17 -0.38
C ILE A 12 -1.27 1.66 -0.38
N ALA A 13 -0.02 1.21 -0.53
CA ALA A 13 0.42 -0.19 -0.66
C ALA A 13 -0.65 -1.11 -1.25
N GLN A 14 -0.62 -1.35 -2.57
CA GLN A 14 -1.62 -2.21 -3.20
C GLN A 14 -1.47 -3.63 -2.62
N LEU A 15 -2.34 -3.99 -1.68
CA LEU A 15 -2.40 -5.30 -1.06
C LEU A 15 -3.43 -6.11 -1.84
N VAL A 16 -2.98 -7.17 -2.52
CA VAL A 16 -3.84 -8.07 -3.29
C VAL A 16 -3.91 -9.40 -2.55
N ASN A 17 -5.08 -9.73 -2.01
CA ASN A 17 -5.31 -11.05 -1.46
C ASN A 17 -5.65 -12.00 -2.62
N ASP A 18 -4.65 -12.69 -3.16
CA ASP A 18 -4.89 -13.82 -4.03
C ASP A 18 -4.63 -15.11 -3.28
N LEU A 19 -5.46 -16.12 -3.54
CA LEU A 19 -5.13 -17.53 -3.30
C LEU A 19 -4.02 -17.94 -4.29
N VAL A 20 -2.81 -17.38 -4.15
CA VAL A 20 -1.71 -17.63 -5.07
C VAL A 20 -1.12 -19.02 -4.81
N ASN A 21 -1.65 -20.03 -5.50
CA ASN A 21 -0.96 -21.31 -5.59
C ASN A 21 0.27 -21.16 -6.49
N GLY A 22 1.47 -21.11 -5.91
CA GLY A 22 2.72 -21.32 -6.66
C GLY A 22 3.80 -20.24 -6.59
N LEU A 23 3.65 -19.19 -5.79
CA LEU A 23 4.77 -18.30 -5.45
C LEU A 23 5.46 -18.82 -4.18
N SER A 24 6.73 -19.18 -4.28
CA SER A 24 7.54 -19.55 -3.10
C SER A 24 7.73 -18.31 -2.22
N ALA A 25 7.34 -18.40 -0.95
CA ALA A 25 7.68 -17.42 0.08
C ALA A 25 9.20 -17.15 0.04
N SER A 26 9.59 -15.95 -0.38
CA SER A 26 11.00 -15.60 -0.54
C SER A 26 11.47 -14.84 0.69
N GLN A 27 12.15 -15.55 1.60
CA GLN A 27 12.77 -15.05 2.85
C GLN A 27 11.81 -14.32 3.81
N PRO A 28 11.99 -14.41 5.13
CA PRO A 28 11.16 -13.65 6.05
C PRO A 28 11.45 -12.15 5.84
N TYR A 29 10.49 -11.41 5.30
CA TYR A 29 10.55 -9.96 5.27
C TYR A 29 10.52 -9.43 6.72
N PRO A 30 11.28 -8.37 7.04
CA PRO A 30 11.33 -7.83 8.40
C PRO A 30 9.93 -7.46 8.88
N SER A 31 9.67 -7.71 10.17
CA SER A 31 8.34 -7.57 10.79
C SER A 31 7.85 -6.12 10.79
N PHE A 32 8.75 -5.16 11.00
CA PHE A 32 8.43 -3.73 11.05
C PHE A 32 8.87 -3.01 9.79
N ARG A 33 8.03 -2.06 9.36
CA ARG A 33 8.18 -1.37 8.08
C ARG A 33 7.62 0.02 8.18
N ARG A 34 8.19 0.91 7.38
CA ARG A 34 7.68 2.27 7.21
C ARG A 34 7.38 2.55 5.75
N TRP A 35 6.33 3.33 5.54
CA TRP A 35 5.94 3.83 4.23
C TRP A 35 6.77 5.07 3.87
N ILE A 36 7.25 5.13 2.62
CA ILE A 36 8.02 6.26 2.10
C ILE A 36 7.58 6.63 0.68
N ILE A 37 7.96 7.83 0.24
CA ILE A 37 8.10 8.15 -1.18
C ILE A 37 9.56 8.02 -1.57
N ASN A 38 9.84 7.21 -2.59
CA ASN A 38 11.19 6.99 -3.07
C ASN A 38 11.68 8.14 -3.98
N GLU A 39 12.95 8.08 -4.36
CA GLU A 39 13.61 9.03 -5.27
C GLU A 39 12.94 9.20 -6.64
N ARG A 40 12.09 8.26 -7.07
CA ARG A 40 11.31 8.35 -8.30
C ARG A 40 9.97 9.07 -8.10
N GLY A 41 9.61 9.37 -6.85
CA GLY A 41 8.40 10.09 -6.48
C GLY A 41 7.17 9.19 -6.32
N TYR A 42 7.37 7.89 -6.07
CA TYR A 42 6.31 6.91 -5.83
C TYR A 42 6.46 6.21 -4.47
N ALA A 43 5.36 5.66 -3.97
CA ALA A 43 5.33 4.94 -2.71
C ALA A 43 6.11 3.62 -2.76
N THR A 44 6.78 3.30 -1.67
CA THR A 44 7.29 1.96 -1.37
C THR A 44 7.34 1.75 0.14
N ILE A 45 7.64 0.54 0.58
CA ILE A 45 7.86 0.19 1.99
C ILE A 45 9.32 -0.21 2.18
N VAL A 46 9.89 0.18 3.31
CA VAL A 46 11.26 -0.16 3.69
C VAL A 46 11.29 -0.76 5.09
N PRO A 47 12.28 -1.62 5.41
CA PRO A 47 12.49 -2.09 6.77
C PRO A 47 12.58 -0.92 7.77
N SER A 48 12.01 -1.10 8.96
CA SER A 48 12.19 -0.17 10.07
C SER A 48 12.80 -0.89 11.27
N GLU A 49 13.70 -0.20 11.96
CA GLU A 49 14.27 -0.64 13.26
C GLU A 49 13.37 -0.19 14.43
N GLU A 50 12.42 0.71 14.18
CA GLU A 50 11.34 1.06 15.10
C GLU A 50 10.18 0.07 14.89
N ASP A 51 9.31 -0.09 15.89
CA ASP A 51 8.10 -0.94 15.82
C ASP A 51 7.02 -0.34 14.87
N ASP A 52 7.44 0.22 13.74
CA ASP A 52 6.60 0.84 12.73
C ASP A 52 5.75 -0.21 12.01
N VAL A 53 4.49 0.15 11.77
CA VAL A 53 3.54 -0.63 10.98
C VAL A 53 3.07 0.18 9.78
N VAL A 54 2.76 -0.52 8.69
CA VAL A 54 2.20 0.10 7.47
C VAL A 54 0.74 -0.30 7.35
N TYR A 55 -0.14 0.70 7.39
CA TYR A 55 -1.53 0.50 7.02
C TYR A 55 -1.70 0.56 5.50
N GLY A 56 -2.51 -0.36 4.98
CA GLY A 56 -2.85 -0.48 3.56
C GLY A 56 -4.33 -0.75 3.38
N LEU A 57 -4.80 -0.62 2.13
CA LEU A 57 -6.12 -1.07 1.74
C LEU A 57 -5.98 -2.42 1.05
N LEU A 58 -6.78 -3.39 1.51
CA LEU A 58 -6.82 -4.73 0.94
C LEU A 58 -7.85 -4.80 -0.18
N TYR A 59 -7.44 -5.35 -1.32
CA TYR A 59 -8.31 -5.58 -2.47
C TYR A 59 -8.29 -7.05 -2.87
N GLU A 60 -9.46 -7.60 -3.14
CA GLU A 60 -9.59 -8.84 -3.90
C GLU A 60 -9.57 -8.49 -5.39
N ILE A 61 -8.56 -8.97 -6.10
CA ILE A 61 -8.36 -8.69 -7.53
C ILE A 61 -8.27 -10.02 -8.26
N THR A 62 -8.88 -10.13 -9.44
CA THR A 62 -8.75 -11.33 -10.27
C THR A 62 -7.39 -11.38 -10.95
N GLN A 63 -6.90 -12.58 -11.26
CA GLN A 63 -5.65 -12.77 -12.01
C GLN A 63 -5.58 -11.92 -13.30
N LEU A 64 -6.69 -11.82 -14.05
CA LEU A 64 -6.75 -11.00 -15.26
C LEU A 64 -6.48 -9.52 -14.99
N ASN A 65 -7.05 -8.97 -13.92
CA ASN A 65 -6.82 -7.58 -13.52
C ASN A 65 -5.39 -7.39 -12.98
N MET A 66 -4.82 -8.42 -12.35
CA MET A 66 -3.42 -8.41 -11.92
C MET A 66 -2.46 -8.39 -13.11
N ASP A 67 -2.71 -9.20 -14.14
CA ASP A 67 -1.88 -9.21 -15.36
C ASP A 67 -1.95 -7.86 -16.10
N GLU A 68 -3.07 -7.13 -15.97
CA GLU A 68 -3.17 -5.75 -16.44
C GLU A 68 -2.36 -4.78 -15.57
N LEU A 69 -2.39 -4.95 -14.25
CA LEU A 69 -1.62 -4.15 -13.31
C LEU A 69 -0.11 -4.32 -13.50
N ASP A 70 0.34 -5.55 -13.73
CA ASP A 70 1.76 -5.90 -13.94
C ASP A 70 2.39 -5.15 -15.12
N LYS A 71 1.59 -4.77 -16.11
CA LYS A 71 2.06 -3.93 -17.24
C LYS A 71 2.51 -2.55 -16.79
N TYR A 72 1.95 -2.04 -15.69
CA TYR A 72 2.26 -0.73 -15.12
C TYR A 72 3.26 -0.80 -13.97
N GLU A 73 3.36 -1.95 -13.29
CA GLU A 73 4.16 -2.14 -12.07
C GLU A 73 5.54 -2.78 -12.31
N SER A 74 6.08 -2.72 -13.54
CA SER A 74 7.36 -3.38 -13.92
C SER A 74 8.59 -2.96 -13.11
N HIS A 75 8.48 -1.91 -12.29
CA HIS A 75 9.54 -1.41 -11.41
C HIS A 75 9.44 -1.92 -9.97
N TYR A 76 8.38 -2.65 -9.65
CA TYR A 76 8.11 -3.19 -8.32
C TYR A 76 8.32 -4.71 -8.33
N ASP A 77 8.92 -5.22 -7.25
CA ASP A 77 8.91 -6.65 -6.98
C ASP A 77 7.56 -7.04 -6.37
N LYS A 78 7.09 -8.21 -6.77
CA LYS A 78 5.98 -8.90 -6.13
C LYS A 78 6.47 -9.64 -4.90
N VAL A 79 5.88 -9.31 -3.76
CA VAL A 79 6.25 -9.90 -2.47
C VAL A 79 5.02 -10.46 -1.79
N LEU A 80 5.11 -11.67 -1.25
CA LEU A 80 4.08 -12.23 -0.38
C LEU A 80 4.37 -11.85 1.07
N MET A 81 3.35 -11.35 1.76
CA MET A 81 3.45 -10.92 3.16
C MET A 81 2.24 -11.41 3.95
N ASP A 82 2.49 -11.76 5.21
CA ASP A 82 1.44 -11.94 6.20
C ASP A 82 0.95 -10.55 6.65
N ILE A 83 -0.37 -10.37 6.68
CA ILE A 83 -1.00 -9.09 7.00
C ILE A 83 -2.04 -9.28 8.08
N GLU A 84 -2.02 -8.38 9.06
CA GLU A 84 -3.04 -8.33 10.09
C GLU A 84 -4.28 -7.60 9.56
N ASP A 85 -5.43 -8.27 9.58
CA ASP A 85 -6.73 -7.67 9.31
C ASP A 85 -7.40 -7.29 10.65
N PRO A 86 -7.42 -5.99 11.00
CA PRO A 86 -8.03 -5.51 12.24
C PRO A 86 -9.57 -5.46 12.15
N THR A 87 -10.16 -5.71 10.98
CA THR A 87 -11.61 -5.61 10.73
C THR A 87 -12.36 -6.95 10.82
N ALA A 88 -11.63 -8.05 11.02
CA ALA A 88 -12.21 -9.38 11.11
C ALA A 88 -13.17 -9.50 12.32
N GLU A 89 -14.44 -9.83 12.05
CA GLU A 89 -15.56 -9.80 13.02
C GLU A 89 -15.52 -10.86 14.14
N SER A 90 -14.42 -11.57 14.37
CA SER A 90 -14.34 -12.53 15.49
C SER A 90 -13.68 -11.89 16.72
N ASP A 91 -14.47 -11.81 17.80
CA ASP A 91 -14.34 -10.97 19.01
C ASP A 91 -12.96 -10.81 19.68
N GLU A 92 -11.93 -11.63 19.46
CA GLU A 92 -10.65 -11.48 20.21
C GLU A 92 -9.37 -11.80 19.42
N THR A 93 -9.45 -12.11 18.13
CA THR A 93 -8.27 -12.41 17.32
C THR A 93 -8.28 -11.67 16.00
N ARG A 94 -7.39 -10.67 15.90
CA ARG A 94 -6.84 -10.17 14.65
C ARG A 94 -6.59 -11.33 13.70
N ARG A 95 -7.16 -11.28 12.50
CA ARG A 95 -6.94 -12.35 11.52
C ARG A 95 -5.64 -12.07 10.78
N ILE A 96 -4.74 -13.05 10.76
CA ILE A 96 -3.59 -13.01 9.85
C ILE A 96 -4.05 -13.53 8.49
N LEU A 97 -3.91 -12.70 7.48
CA LEU A 97 -4.06 -13.05 6.07
C LEU A 97 -2.68 -13.44 5.55
N HIS A 98 -2.49 -14.74 5.31
CA HIS A 98 -1.26 -15.27 4.77
C HIS A 98 -1.15 -15.02 3.27
N ASP A 99 0.09 -14.94 2.77
CA ASP A 99 0.40 -14.87 1.33
C ASP A 99 -0.31 -13.72 0.59
N THR A 100 -0.46 -12.57 1.24
CA THR A 100 -1.01 -11.37 0.58
C THR A 100 0.07 -10.73 -0.30
N LEU A 101 -0.26 -10.48 -1.57
CA LEU A 101 0.65 -9.88 -2.53
C LEU A 101 0.79 -8.37 -2.30
N VAL A 102 2.04 -7.92 -2.24
CA VAL A 102 2.44 -6.52 -2.07
C VAL A 102 3.47 -6.17 -3.14
N TYR A 103 3.29 -5.01 -3.78
CA TYR A 103 4.27 -4.45 -4.71
C TYR A 103 5.27 -3.57 -3.94
N VAL A 104 6.55 -3.92 -3.99
CA VAL A 104 7.64 -3.22 -3.27
C VAL A 104 8.74 -2.83 -4.24
N GLU A 105 9.14 -1.57 -4.28
CA GLU A 105 10.29 -1.12 -5.08
C GLU A 105 11.54 -1.12 -4.19
N ARG A 106 12.63 -1.72 -4.68
CA ARG A 106 13.91 -1.83 -3.94
C ARG A 106 14.64 -0.51 -3.75
N LYS A 107 14.24 0.55 -4.45
CA LYS A 107 14.82 1.88 -4.29
C LYS A 107 14.29 2.49 -3.00
N THR A 108 15.16 2.53 -1.99
CA THR A 108 14.81 2.94 -0.62
C THR A 108 15.18 4.40 -0.30
N ASN A 109 15.89 5.10 -1.17
CA ASN A 109 16.20 6.52 -0.99
C ASN A 109 14.92 7.35 -1.04
N GLU A 110 14.71 8.21 -0.04
CA GLU A 110 13.56 9.12 -0.02
C GLU A 110 13.68 10.23 -1.08
N GLY A 111 12.55 10.63 -1.66
CA GLY A 111 12.47 11.75 -2.60
C GLY A 111 11.11 12.46 -2.55
N PRO A 112 10.98 13.60 -3.26
CA PRO A 112 9.70 14.30 -3.34
C PRO A 112 8.72 13.53 -4.23
N PRO A 113 7.42 13.48 -3.88
CA PRO A 113 6.41 12.91 -4.75
C PRO A 113 6.17 13.78 -5.98
N LYS A 114 5.72 13.15 -7.06
CA LYS A 114 5.31 13.86 -8.26
C LYS A 114 3.98 14.61 -8.02
N THR A 115 3.80 15.77 -8.64
CA THR A 115 2.61 16.61 -8.42
C THR A 115 1.31 15.89 -8.76
N GLU A 116 1.26 15.19 -9.90
CA GLU A 116 0.10 14.41 -10.32
C GLU A 116 -0.17 13.21 -9.38
N TYR A 117 0.89 12.71 -8.75
CA TYR A 117 0.81 11.62 -7.81
C TYR A 117 0.24 12.07 -6.46
N ILE A 118 0.60 13.28 -5.99
CA ILE A 118 0.00 13.90 -4.80
C ILE A 118 -1.53 13.96 -4.91
N TYR A 119 -2.06 14.30 -6.09
CA TYR A 119 -3.51 14.33 -6.31
C TYR A 119 -4.16 12.96 -6.10
N ARG A 120 -3.60 11.91 -6.71
CA ARG A 120 -4.12 10.53 -6.58
C ARG A 120 -4.02 10.03 -5.13
N MET A 121 -2.89 10.31 -4.48
CA MET A 121 -2.67 9.94 -3.08
C MET A 121 -3.65 10.63 -2.13
N ASN A 122 -4.02 11.88 -2.39
CA ASN A 122 -5.03 12.57 -1.58
C ASN A 122 -6.41 11.90 -1.68
N GLN A 123 -6.79 11.37 -2.85
CA GLN A 123 -8.01 10.58 -3.00
C GLN A 123 -7.91 9.27 -2.21
N ALA A 124 -6.80 8.55 -2.33
CA ALA A 124 -6.57 7.31 -1.59
C ALA A 124 -6.56 7.51 -0.07
N ILE A 125 -5.96 8.60 0.42
CA ILE A 125 -5.97 8.97 1.84
C ILE A 125 -7.41 9.22 2.32
N ALA A 126 -8.22 9.92 1.52
CA ALA A 126 -9.61 10.18 1.87
C ALA A 126 -10.42 8.88 2.00
N ASP A 127 -10.15 7.88 1.17
CA ASP A 127 -10.77 6.56 1.28
C ASP A 127 -10.23 5.78 2.48
N ALA A 128 -8.91 5.77 2.70
CA ALA A 128 -8.28 5.13 3.85
C ALA A 128 -8.85 5.64 5.20
N VAL A 129 -9.08 6.95 5.32
CA VAL A 129 -9.73 7.53 6.52
C VAL A 129 -11.15 6.99 6.70
N LYS A 130 -11.94 6.85 5.63
CA LYS A 130 -13.31 6.30 5.71
C LYS A 130 -13.30 4.84 6.12
N GLU A 131 -12.32 4.07 5.65
CA GLU A 131 -12.14 2.65 5.97
C GLU A 131 -11.46 2.43 7.34
N GLY A 132 -11.19 3.50 8.10
CA GLY A 132 -10.75 3.41 9.50
C GLY A 132 -9.24 3.40 9.70
N VAL A 133 -8.43 3.73 8.69
CA VAL A 133 -6.99 3.92 8.89
C VAL A 133 -6.73 5.05 9.90
N PRO A 134 -5.91 4.83 10.94
CA PRO A 134 -5.67 5.83 11.97
C PRO A 134 -5.13 7.15 11.41
N LYS A 135 -5.71 8.27 11.88
CA LYS A 135 -5.33 9.60 11.41
C LYS A 135 -3.89 9.95 11.78
N ASP A 136 -3.43 9.54 12.95
CA ASP A 136 -2.06 9.74 13.42
C ASP A 136 -1.03 9.05 12.52
N TYR A 137 -1.32 7.85 12.03
CA TYR A 137 -0.51 7.18 11.02
C TYR A 137 -0.43 7.99 9.72
N ILE A 138 -1.58 8.48 9.22
CA ILE A 138 -1.64 9.32 8.02
C ILE A 138 -0.81 10.59 8.20
N ASP A 139 -0.97 11.28 9.34
CA ASP A 139 -0.25 12.51 9.63
C ASP A 139 1.27 12.26 9.75
N ARG A 140 1.68 11.17 10.42
CA ARG A 140 3.09 10.83 10.66
C ARG A 140 3.82 10.39 9.39
N TYR A 141 3.23 9.50 8.59
CA TYR A 141 3.93 8.88 7.46
C TYR A 141 3.52 9.45 6.10
N LEU A 142 2.23 9.71 5.87
CA LEU A 142 1.74 10.10 4.55
C LEU A 142 1.82 11.61 4.35
N ARG A 143 1.36 12.43 5.31
CA ARG A 143 1.34 13.89 5.18
C ARG A 143 2.72 14.54 5.16
N LYS A 144 3.75 13.84 5.65
CA LYS A 144 5.15 14.21 5.45
C LYS A 144 5.50 14.42 3.96
N PHE A 145 4.93 13.60 3.08
CA PHE A 145 5.20 13.64 1.64
C PHE A 145 4.03 14.18 0.82
N ILE A 146 2.79 13.85 1.20
CA ILE A 146 1.56 14.15 0.46
C ILE A 146 0.80 15.29 1.17
N PRO A 147 1.10 16.55 0.84
CA PRO A 147 0.37 17.68 1.42
C PRO A 147 -1.11 17.62 1.01
N ALA A 148 -1.99 18.05 1.93
CA ALA A 148 -3.43 18.05 1.71
C ALA A 148 -3.85 19.03 0.58
N GLU A 149 -3.10 20.11 0.43
CA GLU A 149 -3.23 21.06 -0.66
C GLU A 149 -2.02 20.88 -1.60
N PRO A 150 -2.24 20.58 -2.90
CA PRO A 150 -1.14 20.52 -3.84
C PRO A 150 -0.50 21.92 -3.94
N PRO A 151 0.83 22.01 -4.07
CA PRO A 151 1.48 23.31 -4.26
C PRO A 151 0.90 23.99 -5.50
N SER A 152 0.61 25.29 -5.38
CA SER A 152 0.13 26.10 -6.50
C SER A 152 1.07 25.93 -7.69
N LEU A 153 0.52 25.62 -8.88
CA LEU A 153 1.32 25.61 -10.10
C LEU A 153 1.99 26.99 -10.24
N PRO A 154 3.31 27.07 -10.50
CA PRO A 154 3.92 28.35 -10.82
C PRO A 154 3.24 28.93 -12.06
N ASN A 155 2.88 30.22 -11.98
CA ASN A 155 2.33 31.00 -13.09
C ASN A 155 3.28 31.04 -14.29
#